data_AF-A0AAU4IRQ8-F1
#
_entry.id   AF-A0AAU4IRQ8-F1
#
_cell.length_a   1.000
_cell.length_b   1.000
_cell.length_c   1.000
_cell.angle_alpha   90.00
_cell.angle_beta   90.00
_cell.angle_gamma   90.00
#
_symmetry.space_group_name_H-M   'P 1'
#
loop_
_entity.id
_entity.type
_entity.pdbx_description
1 polymer ?
#
loop_
_entity_poly.entity_id
_entity_poly.type
_entity_poly.pdbx_seq_one_letter_code
_entity_poly.pdbx_strand_id
1 'polypeptide(L)'
;MPKPRVPAREEDGPWHADAVCRRDEAGLFFAPSKEPTAARLSREDAAKRVCARCPVMVACREHALIQPEPYGVWGGLTAAERRVVLARRRRRAGELREAS
;
A
#
# COMPACT_ATOMS: atom_id res chain seq x y z
N MET A 1 18.89 31.12 -21.15
CA MET A 1 19.47 29.85 -20.66
C MET A 1 18.34 28.85 -20.45
N PRO A 2 18.28 27.74 -21.22
CA PRO A 2 17.24 26.72 -21.03
C PRO A 2 17.48 26.00 -19.69
N LYS A 3 16.40 25.78 -18.93
CA LYS A 3 16.43 25.11 -17.63
C LYS A 3 17.04 23.70 -17.78
N PRO A 4 17.83 23.21 -16.80
CA PRO A 4 18.37 21.86 -16.88
C PRO A 4 17.21 20.86 -16.94
N ARG A 5 17.26 19.95 -17.92
CA ARG A 5 16.37 18.79 -17.97
C ARG A 5 16.79 17.88 -16.82
N VAL A 6 16.02 17.91 -15.73
CA VAL A 6 16.08 16.86 -14.73
C VAL A 6 15.74 15.55 -15.48
N PRO A 7 16.58 14.51 -15.43
CA PRO A 7 16.16 13.22 -15.99
C PRO A 7 14.90 12.82 -15.24
N ALA A 8 13.83 12.55 -15.98
CA ALA A 8 12.64 11.96 -15.40
C ALA A 8 13.09 10.69 -14.66
N ARG A 9 12.62 10.49 -13.43
CA ARG A 9 12.77 9.20 -12.76
C ARG A 9 11.93 8.18 -13.55
N GLU A 10 12.53 7.61 -14.59
CA GLU A 10 11.89 6.67 -15.53
C GLU A 10 12.16 5.19 -15.17
N GLU A 11 12.73 4.88 -14.00
CA GLU A 11 13.11 3.49 -13.64
C GLU A 11 12.60 3.00 -12.27
N ASP A 12 11.49 3.55 -11.76
CA ASP A 12 10.55 2.76 -10.96
C ASP A 12 9.45 2.31 -11.92
N GLY A 13 9.64 1.16 -12.60
CA GLY A 13 8.72 0.69 -13.65
C GLY A 13 7.25 0.78 -13.22
N PRO A 14 6.30 1.08 -14.13
CA PRO A 14 4.93 1.43 -13.77
C PRO A 14 4.16 0.20 -13.32
N TRP A 15 4.53 -0.39 -12.18
CA TRP A 15 3.87 -1.56 -11.59
C TRP A 15 2.39 -1.27 -11.36
N HIS A 16 2.02 0.00 -11.19
CA HIS A 16 0.64 0.46 -11.19
C HIS A 16 -0.12 0.03 -12.45
N ALA A 17 0.52 0.01 -13.63
CA ALA A 17 -0.10 -0.40 -14.89
C ALA A 17 -0.59 -1.86 -14.84
N ASP A 18 0.17 -2.74 -14.17
CA ASP A 18 -0.15 -4.17 -14.01
C ASP A 18 -1.02 -4.47 -12.78
N ALA A 19 -1.47 -3.44 -12.07
CA ALA A 19 -2.32 -3.62 -10.91
C ALA A 19 -3.74 -4.05 -11.32
N VAL A 20 -4.14 -5.26 -10.89
CA VAL A 20 -5.47 -5.83 -11.17
C VAL A 20 -6.59 -4.94 -10.65
N CYS A 21 -6.39 -4.30 -9.49
CA CYS A 21 -7.38 -3.43 -8.85
C CYS A 21 -7.79 -2.20 -9.68
N ARG A 22 -7.06 -1.86 -10.76
CA ARG A 22 -7.47 -0.80 -11.69
C ARG A 22 -8.76 -1.10 -12.44
N ARG A 23 -9.18 -2.36 -12.47
CA ARG A 23 -10.41 -2.82 -13.13
C ARG A 23 -11.61 -2.81 -12.18
N ASP A 24 -11.37 -2.58 -10.88
CA ASP A 24 -12.38 -2.58 -9.82
C ASP A 24 -12.75 -1.14 -9.43
N GLU A 25 -13.87 -1.00 -8.71
CA GLU A 25 -14.30 0.30 -8.21
C GLU A 25 -13.39 0.80 -7.08
N ALA A 26 -13.03 2.10 -7.11
CA ALA A 26 -12.21 2.72 -6.07
C ALA A 26 -12.83 2.57 -4.66
N GLY A 27 -14.17 2.58 -4.59
CA GLY A 27 -14.91 2.38 -3.36
C GLY A 27 -14.62 1.06 -2.65
N LEU A 28 -14.17 0.02 -3.37
CA LEU A 28 -13.76 -1.26 -2.78
C LEU A 28 -12.51 -1.08 -1.89
N PHE A 29 -11.53 -0.31 -2.36
CA PHE A 29 -10.26 -0.14 -1.67
C PHE A 29 -10.28 1.01 -0.68
N PHE A 30 -11.07 2.05 -0.94
CA PHE A 30 -11.13 3.27 -0.15
C PHE A 30 -12.53 3.48 0.42
N ALA A 31 -12.63 3.44 1.75
CA ALA A 31 -13.90 3.54 2.46
C ALA A 31 -14.58 4.91 2.26
N PRO A 32 -15.92 4.97 2.19
CA PRO A 32 -16.64 6.22 2.45
C PRO A 32 -16.54 6.62 3.93
N SER A 33 -16.66 7.91 4.23
CA SER A 33 -16.31 8.49 5.55
C SER A 33 -17.11 7.94 6.76
N LYS A 34 -18.26 7.28 6.56
CA LYS A 34 -19.12 6.75 7.63
C LYS A 34 -19.71 5.38 7.28
N GLU A 35 -18.84 4.38 7.15
CA GLU A 35 -19.22 2.99 6.89
C GLU A 35 -19.43 2.21 8.22
N PRO A 36 -20.52 1.43 8.37
CA PRO A 36 -20.69 0.52 9.50
C PRO A 36 -19.56 -0.51 9.60
N THR A 37 -19.17 -0.90 10.81
CA THR A 37 -18.03 -1.82 11.03
C THR A 37 -18.12 -3.12 10.23
N ALA A 38 -19.31 -3.74 10.17
CA ALA A 38 -19.49 -4.99 9.43
C ALA A 38 -19.28 -4.80 7.91
N ALA A 39 -19.80 -3.70 7.34
CA ALA A 39 -19.60 -3.36 5.93
C ALA A 39 -18.10 -3.11 5.64
N ARG A 40 -17.42 -2.38 6.52
CA ARG A 40 -15.99 -2.13 6.42
C ARG A 40 -15.16 -3.41 6.41
N LEU A 41 -15.44 -4.34 7.33
CA LEU A 41 -14.72 -5.62 7.38
C LEU A 41 -14.95 -6.46 6.13
N SER A 42 -16.19 -6.53 5.65
CA SER A 42 -16.54 -7.25 4.42
C SER A 42 -15.83 -6.67 3.20
N ARG A 43 -15.84 -5.34 3.07
CA ARG A 43 -15.17 -4.61 1.99
C ARG A 43 -13.65 -4.76 2.03
N GLU A 44 -13.04 -4.62 3.20
CA GLU A 44 -11.60 -4.83 3.39
C GLU A 44 -11.19 -6.25 3.00
N ASP A 45 -11.98 -7.27 3.35
CA ASP A 45 -11.73 -8.65 2.96
C ASP A 45 -11.85 -8.85 1.44
N ALA A 46 -12.89 -8.29 0.82
CA ALA A 46 -13.05 -8.32 -0.63
C ALA A 46 -11.87 -7.66 -1.36
N ALA A 47 -11.43 -6.47 -0.91
CA ALA A 47 -10.25 -5.79 -1.45
C ALA A 47 -8.97 -6.63 -1.31
N LYS A 48 -8.78 -7.29 -0.16
CA LYS A 48 -7.65 -8.21 0.06
C LYS A 48 -7.64 -9.39 -0.89
N ARG A 49 -8.82 -9.96 -1.21
CA ARG A 49 -8.93 -11.06 -2.20
C ARG A 49 -8.56 -10.62 -3.62
N VAL A 50 -8.78 -9.35 -3.97
CA VAL A 50 -8.26 -8.79 -5.23
C VAL A 50 -6.74 -8.68 -5.16
N CYS A 51 -6.20 -8.10 -4.08
CA CYS A 51 -4.76 -7.99 -3.90
C CYS A 51 -4.07 -9.36 -3.95
N ALA A 52 -4.67 -10.41 -3.38
CA ALA A 52 -4.15 -11.78 -3.33
C ALA A 52 -3.76 -12.35 -4.70
N ARG A 53 -4.39 -11.87 -5.77
CA ARG A 53 -4.18 -12.33 -7.16
C ARG A 53 -3.42 -11.30 -8.01
N CYS A 54 -2.99 -10.19 -7.41
CA CYS A 54 -2.36 -9.09 -8.10
C CYS A 54 -0.84 -9.34 -8.24
N PRO A 55 -0.26 -9.35 -9.46
CA PRO A 55 1.15 -9.64 -9.68
C PRO A 55 2.08 -8.61 -9.03
N VAL A 56 1.59 -7.39 -8.84
CA VAL A 56 2.34 -6.27 -8.26
C VAL A 56 2.04 -6.06 -6.77
N MET A 57 1.45 -7.04 -6.08
CA MET A 57 1.09 -6.91 -4.66
C MET A 57 2.29 -6.48 -3.79
N VAL A 58 3.46 -7.08 -4.01
CA VAL A 58 4.66 -6.80 -3.22
C VAL A 58 5.16 -5.37 -3.45
N ALA A 59 5.27 -4.93 -4.71
CA ALA A 59 5.65 -3.56 -5.05
C ALA A 59 4.66 -2.53 -4.48
N CYS A 60 3.36 -2.79 -4.62
CA CYS A 60 2.29 -1.98 -4.04
C CYS A 60 2.39 -1.88 -2.52
N ARG A 61 2.69 -3.00 -1.85
CA ARG A 61 2.85 -3.05 -0.39
C ARG A 61 4.05 -2.22 0.06
N GLU A 62 5.20 -2.40 -0.57
CA GLU A 62 6.41 -1.66 -0.18
C GLU A 62 6.25 -0.17 -0.44
N HIS A 63 5.66 0.22 -1.57
CA HIS A 63 5.31 1.61 -1.82
C HIS A 63 4.45 2.21 -0.69
N ALA A 64 3.38 1.50 -0.30
CA ALA A 64 2.49 1.94 0.78
C ALA A 64 3.10 1.85 2.19
N LEU A 65 4.26 1.20 2.36
CA LEU A 65 5.01 1.19 3.62
C LEU A 65 6.05 2.33 3.66
N ILE A 66 6.61 2.71 2.50
CA ILE A 66 7.53 3.85 2.37
C ILE A 66 6.76 5.18 2.50
N GLN A 67 5.60 5.26 1.84
CA GLN A 67 4.69 6.40 1.93
C GLN A 67 3.37 5.90 2.53
N PRO A 68 3.23 5.92 3.88
CA PRO A 68 2.08 5.32 4.55
C PRO A 68 0.80 6.10 4.28
N GLU A 69 0.07 5.70 3.25
CA GLU A 69 -1.27 6.22 2.97
C GLU A 69 -2.17 5.94 4.20
N PRO A 70 -2.82 6.96 4.80
CA PRO A 70 -3.63 6.79 6.00
C PRO A 70 -4.88 5.92 5.82
N TYR A 71 -5.33 5.70 4.59
CA TYR A 71 -6.58 5.02 4.28
C TYR A 71 -6.42 3.83 3.32
N GLY A 72 -7.49 3.05 3.24
CA GLY A 72 -7.67 2.00 2.25
C GLY A 72 -6.76 0.77 2.34
N VAL A 73 -6.97 -0.15 1.39
CA VAL A 73 -6.23 -1.42 1.26
C VAL A 73 -5.18 -1.29 0.17
N TRP A 74 -3.92 -1.53 0.52
CA TRP A 74 -2.76 -1.45 -0.36
C TRP A 74 -1.91 -2.70 -0.22
N GLY A 75 -1.58 -3.35 -1.33
CA GLY A 75 -0.75 -4.57 -1.33
C GLY A 75 -1.26 -5.66 -0.38
N GLY A 76 -2.58 -5.77 -0.22
CA GLY A 76 -3.23 -6.73 0.67
C GLY A 76 -3.23 -6.36 2.16
N LEU A 77 -2.88 -5.11 2.51
CA LEU A 77 -2.89 -4.63 3.90
C LEU A 77 -3.83 -3.44 4.05
N THR A 78 -4.62 -3.42 5.12
CA THR A 78 -5.35 -2.23 5.57
C THR A 78 -4.39 -1.19 6.15
N ALA A 79 -4.84 0.05 6.30
CA ALA A 79 -4.05 1.09 6.98
C ALA A 79 -3.66 0.68 8.41
N ALA A 80 -4.54 0.00 9.15
CA ALA A 80 -4.25 -0.49 10.48
C ALA A 80 -3.14 -1.57 10.46
N GLU A 81 -3.20 -2.50 9.52
CA GLU A 81 -2.18 -3.55 9.36
C GLU A 81 -0.83 -2.97 8.94
N ARG A 82 -0.81 -1.96 8.05
CA ARG A 82 0.43 -1.25 7.69
C ARG A 82 1.09 -0.61 8.90
N ARG A 83 0.31 0.00 9.81
CA ARG A 83 0.84 0.55 11.08
C ARG A 83 1.50 -0.54 11.94
N VAL A 84 0.90 -1.73 12.03
CA VAL A 84 1.47 -2.87 12.76
C VAL A 84 2.78 -3.33 12.13
N VAL A 85 2.83 -3.44 10.80
CA VAL A 85 4.06 -3.81 10.06
C VAL A 85 5.19 -2.80 10.32
N LEU A 86 4.90 -1.50 10.21
CA LEU A 86 5.88 -0.44 10.46
C LEU A 86 6.38 -0.43 11.90
N ALA A 87 5.49 -0.63 12.88
CA ALA A 87 5.87 -0.73 14.29
C ALA A 87 6.83 -1.92 14.53
N ARG A 88 6.55 -3.07 13.91
CA ARG A 88 7.43 -4.25 13.97
C ARG A 88 8.79 -3.99 13.31
N ARG A 89 8.82 -3.34 12.14
CA ARG A 89 10.08 -2.96 11.45
C ARG A 89 10.93 -2.04 12.34
N ARG A 90 10.31 -1.04 12.98
CA ARG A 90 11.01 -0.12 13.90
C ARG A 90 11.60 -0.81 15.12
N ARG A 91 10.84 -1.73 15.75
CA ARG A 91 11.31 -2.52 16.90
C ARG A 91 12.54 -3.35 16.53
N ARG A 92 12.46 -4.13 15.45
CA ARG A 92 13.58 -4.93 14.95
C ARG A 92 14.82 -4.10 14.64
N ALA A 93 14.63 -2.93 14.03
CA ALA A 93 15.74 -2.03 13.76
C ALA A 93 16.38 -1.48 15.05
N GLY A 94 15.62 -1.33 16.14
CA GLY A 94 16.15 -1.00 17.47
C GLY A 94 17.00 -2.12 18.03
N GLU A 95 16.45 -3.34 18.08
CA GLU A 95 17.14 -4.55 18.57
C GLU A 95 18.47 -4.79 17.84
N LEU A 96 18.50 -4.63 16.52
CA LEU A 96 19.73 -4.79 15.72
C LEU A 96 20.79 -3.73 16.03
N ARG A 97 20.38 -2.48 16.32
CA ARG A 97 21.31 -1.41 16.70
C ARG A 97 21.87 -1.60 18.11
N GLU A 98 21.10 -2.19 19.01
CA GLU A 98 21.54 -2.50 20.38
C GLU A 98 22.50 -3.69 20.42
N ALA A 99 22.37 -4.62 19.46
CA ALA A 99 23.19 -5.82 19.36
C ALA A 99 24.49 -5.64 18.54
N SER A 100 24.71 -4.47 17.93
CA SER A 100 25.90 -4.13 17.14
C SER A 100 26.86 -3.27 17.95
#